data_AF-A0A536V2H0-F1
#
_entry.id   AF-A0A536V2H0-F1
#
_cell.length_a   1.000
_cell.length_b   1.000
_cell.length_c   1.000
_cell.angle_alpha   90.00
_cell.angle_beta   90.00
_cell.angle_gamma   90.00
#
_symmetry.space_group_name_H-M   'P 1'
#
loop_
_entity.id
_entity.type
_entity.pdbx_description
1 polymer ?
#
loop_
_entity_poly.entity_id
_entity_poly.type
_entity_poly.pdbx_seq_one_letter_code
_entity_poly.pdbx_strand_id
1 'polypeptide(L)'
;MPANRKHPKKRSKNWVKTVTTSAIDVPEGTMNKPAKQVAAALLRKNKGKPPGSINRYIQFYLNRGGSGISQTRRKTLKRAMELIRESA
;
A
#
# COMPACT_ATOMS: atom_id res chain seq x y z
N MET A 1 -6.35 -42.57 -23.05
CA MET A 1 -7.12 -41.40 -22.56
C MET A 1 -6.22 -40.57 -21.65
N PRO A 2 -5.84 -39.33 -21.98
CA PRO A 2 -5.03 -38.53 -21.06
C PRO A 2 -5.88 -38.09 -19.87
N ALA A 3 -5.38 -38.31 -18.65
CA ALA A 3 -6.04 -37.95 -17.41
C ALA A 3 -6.25 -36.42 -17.32
N ASN A 4 -7.49 -35.99 -17.10
CA ASN A 4 -7.85 -34.60 -16.88
C ASN A 4 -7.26 -34.09 -15.56
N ARG A 5 -6.05 -33.52 -15.61
CA ARG A 5 -5.41 -32.87 -14.46
C ARG A 5 -6.15 -31.58 -14.15
N LYS A 6 -7.07 -31.62 -13.18
CA LYS A 6 -7.74 -30.41 -12.67
C LYS A 6 -6.69 -29.46 -12.08
N HIS A 7 -6.54 -28.28 -12.67
CA HIS A 7 -5.69 -27.23 -12.10
C HIS A 7 -6.25 -26.76 -10.75
N PRO A 8 -5.39 -26.59 -9.71
CA PRO A 8 -5.84 -26.13 -8.40
C PRO A 8 -6.47 -24.73 -8.52
N LYS A 9 -7.61 -24.52 -7.86
CA LYS A 9 -8.29 -23.21 -7.81
C LYS A 9 -7.31 -22.16 -7.26
N LYS A 10 -7.12 -21.08 -8.01
CA LYS A 10 -6.27 -19.95 -7.59
C LYS A 10 -6.80 -19.39 -6.27
N ARG A 11 -5.95 -19.32 -5.25
CA ARG A 11 -6.28 -18.70 -3.96
C ARG A 11 -6.72 -17.26 -4.19
N SER A 12 -7.78 -16.84 -3.49
CA SER A 12 -8.29 -15.47 -3.55
C SER A 12 -7.20 -14.49 -3.10
N LYS A 13 -6.90 -13.48 -3.92
CA LYS A 13 -5.95 -12.41 -3.58
C LYS A 13 -6.52 -11.42 -2.54
N ASN A 14 -7.76 -11.62 -2.10
CA ASN A 14 -8.51 -10.67 -1.27
C ASN A 14 -8.52 -11.01 0.22
N TRP A 15 -7.60 -11.84 0.72
CA TRP A 15 -7.54 -12.21 2.15
C TRP A 15 -7.44 -10.99 3.08
N VAL A 16 -6.82 -9.89 2.64
CA VAL A 16 -6.71 -8.65 3.43
C VAL A 16 -8.06 -7.99 3.69
N LYS A 17 -9.09 -8.26 2.87
CA LYS A 17 -10.42 -7.65 3.02
C LYS A 17 -11.08 -8.00 4.36
N THR A 18 -10.70 -9.13 4.97
CA THR A 18 -11.26 -9.58 6.25
C THR A 18 -10.38 -9.20 7.45
N VAL A 19 -9.22 -8.55 7.24
CA VAL A 19 -8.32 -8.14 8.31
C VAL A 19 -8.76 -6.77 8.82
N THR A 20 -9.07 -6.69 10.11
CA THR A 20 -9.51 -5.45 10.79
C THR A 20 -8.39 -4.76 11.56
N THR A 21 -7.33 -5.47 11.90
CA THR A 21 -6.18 -4.91 12.62
C THR A 21 -5.42 -3.93 11.73
N SER A 22 -5.36 -2.65 12.15
CA SER A 22 -4.59 -1.63 11.47
C SER A 22 -3.36 -1.22 12.28
N ALA A 23 -2.18 -1.28 11.66
CA ALA A 23 -0.93 -0.79 12.27
C ALA A 23 -0.67 0.68 11.95
N ILE A 24 -1.31 1.21 10.90
CA ILE A 24 -1.11 2.56 10.35
C ILE A 24 -2.49 3.13 10.00
N ASP A 25 -2.83 4.27 10.59
CA ASP A 25 -4.07 4.96 10.28
C ASP A 25 -3.94 5.71 8.97
N VAL A 26 -4.70 5.28 7.98
CA VAL A 26 -4.73 5.86 6.64
C VAL A 26 -6.13 6.36 6.34
N PRO A 27 -6.37 7.67 6.38
CA PRO A 27 -7.66 8.23 5.98
C PRO A 27 -8.02 7.79 4.56
N GLU A 28 -9.32 7.59 4.32
CA GLU A 28 -9.81 7.19 3.02
C GLU A 28 -9.35 8.16 1.91
N GLY A 29 -9.02 7.61 0.75
CA GLY A 29 -8.54 8.38 -0.40
C GLY A 29 -7.14 8.97 -0.25
N THR A 30 -6.42 8.77 0.87
CA THR A 30 -5.06 9.33 1.06
C THR A 30 -4.11 8.90 -0.06
N MET A 31 -4.14 7.63 -0.49
CA MET A 31 -3.26 7.14 -1.56
C MET A 31 -3.55 7.73 -2.95
N ASN A 32 -4.72 8.37 -3.12
CA ASN A 32 -5.12 9.03 -4.36
C ASN A 32 -4.64 10.50 -4.43
N LYS A 33 -4.10 11.05 -3.34
CA LYS A 33 -3.60 12.43 -3.28
C LYS A 33 -2.18 12.57 -3.87
N PRO A 34 -1.70 13.80 -4.11
CA PRO A 34 -0.32 14.08 -4.50
C PRO A 34 0.69 13.66 -3.42
N ALA A 35 1.94 13.39 -3.81
CA ALA A 35 2.98 12.82 -2.94
C ALA A 35 3.15 13.56 -1.59
N LYS A 36 3.24 14.89 -1.65
CA LYS A 36 3.38 15.74 -0.44
C LYS A 36 2.18 15.60 0.50
N GLN A 37 0.97 15.55 -0.04
CA GLN A 37 -0.24 15.40 0.77
C GLN A 37 -0.35 13.99 1.35
N VAL A 38 0.08 12.96 0.62
CA VAL A 38 0.17 11.58 1.14
C VAL A 38 1.11 11.54 2.34
N ALA A 39 2.34 12.03 2.18
CA ALA A 39 3.35 12.06 3.23
C ALA A 39 2.87 12.85 4.46
N ALA A 40 2.38 14.08 4.26
CA ALA A 40 1.89 14.92 5.35
C ALA A 40 0.69 14.30 6.09
N ALA A 41 -0.26 13.70 5.38
CA ALA A 41 -1.41 13.06 6.00
C ALA A 41 -1.00 11.85 6.85
N LEU A 42 -0.08 11.01 6.34
CA LEU A 42 0.40 9.83 7.05
C LEU A 42 1.23 10.21 8.27
N LEU A 43 2.17 11.14 8.14
CA LEU A 43 2.99 11.62 9.26
C LEU A 43 2.13 12.26 10.35
N ARG A 44 1.14 13.08 9.95
CA ARG A 44 0.24 13.74 10.90
C ARG A 44 -0.63 12.74 11.67
N LYS A 45 -1.17 11.73 11.00
CA LYS A 45 -2.08 10.75 11.62
C LYS A 45 -1.34 9.69 12.42
N ASN A 46 -0.09 9.38 12.06
CA ASN A 46 0.69 8.32 12.69
C ASN A 46 1.84 8.89 13.54
N LYS A 47 1.57 9.98 14.26
CA LYS A 47 2.57 10.61 15.15
C LYS A 47 3.02 9.60 16.20
N GLY A 48 4.33 9.38 16.31
CA GLY A 48 4.93 8.39 17.21
C GLY A 48 5.16 7.01 16.59
N LYS A 49 4.76 6.78 15.33
CA LYS A 49 5.18 5.59 14.57
C LYS A 49 6.50 5.87 13.85
N PRO A 50 7.40 4.87 13.72
CA PRO A 50 8.62 5.07 12.98
C PRO A 50 8.31 5.24 11.49
N PRO A 51 9.03 6.13 10.78
CA PRO A 51 8.84 6.39 9.35
C PRO A 51 8.91 5.12 8.49
N GLY A 52 9.74 4.15 8.87
CA GLY A 52 9.83 2.85 8.20
C GLY A 52 8.52 2.04 8.24
N SER A 53 7.74 2.14 9.31
CA SER A 53 6.43 1.48 9.40
C SER A 53 5.39 2.15 8.50
N ILE A 54 5.44 3.49 8.38
CA ILE A 54 4.60 4.25 7.45
C ILE A 54 4.94 3.88 5.99
N ASN A 55 6.23 3.80 5.65
CA ASN A 55 6.68 3.41 4.32
C ASN A 55 6.30 1.96 3.97
N ARG A 56 6.30 1.05 4.93
CA ARG A 56 5.79 -0.33 4.73
C ARG A 56 4.32 -0.35 4.30
N TYR A 57 3.48 0.57 4.78
CA TYR A 57 2.11 0.67 4.31
C TYR A 57 2.02 1.08 2.84
N ILE A 58 2.79 2.10 2.43
CA ILE A 58 2.83 2.53 1.02
C ILE A 58 3.33 1.41 0.12
N GLN A 59 4.37 0.68 0.56
CA GLN A 59 4.88 -0.48 -0.15
C GLN A 59 3.84 -1.59 -0.25
N PHE A 60 3.13 -1.89 0.83
CA PHE A 60 2.01 -2.84 0.84
C PHE A 60 0.94 -2.45 -0.19
N TYR A 61 0.52 -1.18 -0.21
CA TYR A 61 -0.47 -0.67 -1.17
C TYR A 61 -0.01 -0.87 -2.62
N LEU A 62 1.27 -0.56 -2.92
CA LEU A 62 1.86 -0.74 -4.24
C LEU A 62 1.88 -2.22 -4.67
N ASN A 63 2.33 -3.10 -3.77
CA ASN A 63 2.39 -4.54 -4.01
C ASN A 63 0.99 -5.11 -4.24
N ARG A 64 0.00 -4.61 -3.49
CA ARG A 64 -1.37 -5.09 -3.57
C ARG A 64 -2.11 -4.64 -4.82
N GLY A 65 -1.86 -3.39 -5.25
CA GLY A 65 -2.47 -2.84 -6.46
C GLY A 65 -1.85 -3.37 -7.75
N GLY A 66 -0.58 -3.81 -7.72
CA GLY A 66 0.05 -4.50 -8.85
C GLY A 66 -0.12 -3.76 -10.18
N SER A 67 -0.62 -4.46 -11.21
CA SER A 67 -0.89 -3.87 -12.54
C SER A 67 -2.03 -2.83 -12.55
N GLY A 68 -2.87 -2.77 -11.52
CA GLY A 68 -3.96 -1.77 -11.41
C GLY A 68 -3.48 -0.37 -11.02
N ILE A 69 -2.21 -0.20 -10.66
CA ILE A 69 -1.62 1.11 -10.34
C ILE A 69 -0.82 1.60 -11.54
N SER A 70 -1.23 2.74 -12.09
CA SER A 70 -0.52 3.42 -13.17
C SER A 70 0.93 3.74 -12.79
N GLN A 71 1.83 3.77 -13.77
CA GLN A 71 3.24 4.07 -13.51
C GLN A 71 3.43 5.45 -12.86
N THR A 72 2.64 6.45 -13.28
CA THR A 72 2.63 7.79 -12.67
C THR A 72 2.30 7.71 -11.19
N ARG A 73 1.24 6.96 -10.82
CA ARG A 73 0.85 6.78 -9.41
C ARG A 73 1.95 6.07 -8.62
N ARG A 74 2.61 5.06 -9.20
CA ARG A 74 3.75 4.39 -8.55
C ARG A 74 4.88 5.39 -8.27
N LYS A 75 5.22 6.26 -9.22
CA LYS A 75 6.23 7.31 -9.03
C LYS A 75 5.81 8.29 -7.92
N THR A 76 4.54 8.71 -7.90
CA THR A 76 3.99 9.58 -6.84
C THR A 76 4.14 8.96 -5.45
N LEU A 77 3.76 7.68 -5.29
CA LEU A 77 3.85 6.99 -4.01
C LEU A 77 5.30 6.71 -3.59
N LYS A 78 6.19 6.43 -4.54
CA LYS A 78 7.64 6.37 -4.28
C LYS A 78 8.19 7.70 -3.78
N ARG A 79 7.82 8.82 -4.41
CA ARG A 79 8.22 10.14 -3.92
C ARG A 79 7.67 10.42 -2.52
N ALA A 80 6.45 9.97 -2.20
CA ALA A 80 5.91 10.08 -0.85
C ALA A 80 6.75 9.30 0.18
N MET A 81 7.24 8.10 -0.16
CA MET A 81 8.13 7.33 0.73
C MET A 81 9.45 8.06 1.01
N GLU A 82 10.04 8.71 0.00
CA GLU A 82 11.25 9.52 0.19
C GLU A 82 10.96 10.72 1.10
N LEU A 83 9.86 11.45 0.88
CA LEU A 83 9.49 12.58 1.74
C LEU A 83 9.27 12.17 3.21
N ILE A 84 8.70 10.99 3.45
CA ILE A 84 8.52 10.45 4.80
C ILE A 84 9.88 10.13 5.45
N ARG A 85 10.83 9.61 4.67
CA ARG A 85 12.19 9.33 5.14
C ARG A 85 12.99 10.61 5.39
N GLU A 86 12.81 11.63 4.57
CA GLU A 86 13.45 12.94 4.71
C GLU A 86 12.88 13.74 5.90
N SER A 87 11.61 13.52 6.26
CA SER A 87 10.93 14.20 7.38
C SER A 87 11.05 13.47 8.72
N ALA A 88 11.86 12.41 8.76
CA ALA A 88 12.14 11.57 9.93
C ALA A 88 13.28 12.14 10.77
#